data_AF-A0A5P9I6T7-F1
#
_entry.id   AF-A0A5P9I6T7-F1
#
_cell.length_a   1.000
_cell.length_b   1.000
_cell.length_c   1.000
_cell.angle_alpha   90.00
_cell.angle_beta   90.00
_cell.angle_gamma   90.00
#
_symmetry.space_group_name_H-M   'P 1'
#
loop_
_entity.id
_entity.type
_entity.pdbx_description
1 polymer ?
#
loop_
_entity_poly.entity_id
_entity_poly.type
_entity_poly.pdbx_seq_one_letter_code
_entity_poly.pdbx_strand_id
1 'polypeptide(L)' 'MRKKKTGWPFQEGFIIDGTQETHVFTDYRWNDGSVSRRQFVDPESYDVRLVIVRPFSLKPPGSEDQ' A
#
# COMPACT_ATOMS: atom_id res chain seq x y z
N MET A 1 4.51 -28.62 11.23
CA MET A 1 5.22 -27.42 10.75
C MET A 1 4.20 -26.36 10.40
N ARG A 2 4.19 -25.22 11.10
CA ARG A 2 3.31 -24.09 10.76
C ARG A 2 3.89 -23.39 9.53
N LYS A 3 3.15 -23.30 8.43
CA LYS A 3 3.60 -22.60 7.21
C LYS A 3 3.99 -21.16 7.60
N LYS A 4 5.09 -20.64 7.05
CA LYS A 4 5.52 -19.25 7.25
C LYS A 4 4.38 -18.33 6.77
N LYS A 5 4.00 -17.34 7.57
CA LYS A 5 3.01 -16.33 7.17
C LYS A 5 3.66 -15.41 6.14
N THR A 6 3.15 -15.42 4.92
CA THR A 6 3.62 -14.60 3.80
C THR A 6 2.48 -13.78 3.27
N GLY A 7 2.74 -12.53 2.90
CA GLY A 7 1.72 -11.61 2.41
C GLY A 7 2.23 -10.81 1.24
N TRP A 8 1.29 -10.41 0.38
CA TRP A 8 1.57 -9.61 -0.80
C TRP A 8 0.84 -8.27 -0.69
N PRO A 9 1.54 -7.15 -0.93
CA PRO A 9 0.89 -5.86 -1.06
C PRO A 9 -0.03 -5.90 -2.30
N PHE A 10 -1.19 -5.23 -2.20
CA PHE A 10 -2.13 -5.12 -3.33
C PHE A 10 -2.72 -3.72 -3.48
N GLN A 11 -2.59 -2.86 -2.48
CA GLN A 11 -3.16 -1.51 -2.48
C GLN A 11 -2.33 -0.58 -1.59
N GLU A 12 -2.14 0.65 -2.03
CA GLU A 12 -1.44 1.72 -1.31
C GLU A 12 -2.29 2.99 -1.25
N GLY A 13 -2.11 3.77 -0.20
CA GLY A 13 -2.75 5.09 -0.03
C GLY A 13 -1.71 6.21 0.01
N PHE A 14 -1.96 7.29 -0.72
CA PHE A 14 -1.10 8.47 -0.75
C PHE A 14 -1.88 9.77 -0.55
N ILE A 15 -1.24 10.77 0.07
CA ILE A 15 -1.73 12.16 0.08
C ILE A 15 -0.79 12.98 -0.81
N ILE A 16 -1.37 13.85 -1.63
CA ILE A 16 -0.62 14.79 -2.48
C ILE A 16 -0.95 16.20 -2.00
N ASP A 17 0.02 16.89 -1.40
CA ASP A 17 -0.15 18.26 -0.90
C ASP A 17 0.26 19.34 -1.93
N GLY A 18 0.41 18.94 -3.20
CA GLY A 18 0.84 19.79 -4.31
C GLY A 18 2.37 19.87 -4.47
N THR A 19 3.15 19.56 -3.43
CA THR A 19 4.63 19.58 -3.51
C THR A 19 5.27 18.25 -3.12
N GLN A 20 4.60 17.47 -2.28
CA GLN A 20 5.07 16.20 -1.77
C GLN A 20 3.97 15.13 -1.90
N GLU A 21 4.42 13.92 -2.21
CA GLU A 21 3.60 12.72 -2.09
C GLU A 21 3.96 12.02 -0.77
N THR A 22 2.98 11.86 0.10
CA THR A 22 3.13 11.15 1.38
C THR A 22 2.45 9.79 1.30
N HIS A 23 3.22 8.71 1.44
CA HIS A 23 2.69 7.35 1.53
C HIS A 23 2.09 7.11 2.92
N VAL A 24 0.77 6.92 3.00
CA VAL A 24 0.06 6.78 4.29
C VAL A 24 -0.10 5.33 4.74
N PHE A 25 -0.37 4.39 3.82
CA PHE A 25 -0.51 2.97 4.16
C PHE A 25 -0.29 2.02 2.99
N THR A 26 0.00 0.75 3.32
CA THR A 26 -0.08 -0.39 2.39
C THR A 26 -1.00 -1.48 2.95
N ASP A 27 -1.92 -1.99 2.13
CA ASP A 27 -2.74 -3.15 2.44
C ASP A 27 -2.10 -4.44 1.90
N TYR A 28 -2.05 -5.46 2.76
CA TYR A 28 -1.51 -6.78 2.46
C TYR A 28 -2.60 -7.84 2.49
N ARG A 29 -2.53 -8.77 1.54
CA ARG A 29 -3.27 -10.03 1.58
C ARG A 29 -2.33 -11.16 1.97
N TRP A 30 -2.67 -11.90 3.02
CA TRP A 30 -1.87 -13.00 3.55
C TRP A 30 -2.25 -14.33 2.93
N ASN A 31 -1.33 -15.30 2.99
CA ASN A 31 -1.56 -16.67 2.51
C ASN A 31 -2.61 -17.46 3.30
N ASP A 32 -3.03 -16.98 4.46
CA ASP A 32 -4.15 -17.50 5.23
C ASP A 32 -5.50 -16.85 4.83
N GLY A 33 -5.51 -16.00 3.81
CA GLY A 33 -6.69 -15.28 3.32
C GLY A 33 -7.02 -14.01 4.12
N SER A 34 -6.35 -13.75 5.24
CA SER A 34 -6.55 -12.51 6.01
C SER A 34 -6.01 -11.29 5.27
N VAL A 35 -6.55 -10.13 5.60
CA VAL A 35 -6.08 -8.83 5.12
C VAL A 35 -5.62 -8.00 6.31
N SER A 36 -4.55 -7.22 6.14
CA SER A 36 -4.13 -6.24 7.14
C SER A 36 -3.58 -4.98 6.47
N ARG A 37 -3.85 -3.83 7.10
CA ARG A 37 -3.24 -2.55 6.75
C ARG A 37 -1.99 -2.30 7.58
N ARG A 38 -0.91 -1.87 6.94
CA ARG A 38 0.25 -1.25 7.59
C ARG A 38 0.16 0.25 7.40
N GLN A 39 0.03 0.99 8.49
CA GLN A 39 0.06 2.45 8.50
C GLN A 39 1.53 2.93 8.58
N PHE A 40 1.87 3.98 7.83
CA PHE A 40 3.17 4.66 7.93
C PHE A 40 3.08 6.01 8.62
N VAL A 41 1.86 6.53 8.74
CA VAL A 41 1.52 7.76 9.47
C VAL A 41 0.45 7.43 10.51
N ASP A 42 0.24 8.35 11.47
CA ASP A 42 -0.86 8.23 12.42
C ASP A 42 -2.22 8.39 11.71
N PRO A 43 -3.12 7.38 11.76
CA PRO A 43 -4.43 7.44 11.11
C PRO A 43 -5.35 8.55 11.61
N GLU A 44 -5.13 9.10 12.80
CA GLU A 44 -5.92 10.24 13.30
C GLU A 44 -5.36 11.59 12.85
N SER A 45 -4.12 11.62 12.34
CA SER A 45 -3.41 12.85 11.98
C SER A 45 -3.61 13.28 10.51
N TYR A 46 -4.23 12.47 9.65
CA TYR A 46 -4.48 12.83 8.25
C TYR A 46 -5.96 12.78 7.86
N ASP A 47 -6.37 13.63 6.90
CA ASP A 47 -7.73 13.58 6.35
C ASP A 47 -7.83 12.40 5.35
N VAL A 48 -8.48 11.32 5.78
CA VAL A 48 -8.74 10.12 4.97
C VAL A 48 -9.40 10.43 3.63
N ARG A 49 -10.19 11.51 3.53
CA ARG A 49 -10.89 11.88 2.29
C ARG A 49 -9.95 12.42 1.22
N LEU A 50 -8.74 12.85 1.60
CA LEU A 50 -7.71 13.34 0.69
C LEU A 50 -6.78 12.22 0.20
N VAL A 51 -6.97 10.98 0.68
CA VAL A 51 -6.13 9.85 0.28
C VAL A 51 -6.53 9.35 -1.10
N ILE A 52 -5.55 9.30 -1.99
CA ILE A 52 -5.63 8.63 -3.29
C ILE A 52 -5.19 7.18 -3.11
N VAL A 53 -6.08 6.26 -3.45
CA VAL A 53 -5.83 4.81 -3.35
C VAL A 53 -5.37 4.28 -4.70
N ARG A 54 -4.20 3.63 -4.73
CA ARG A 54 -3.61 3.05 -5.95
C ARG A 54 -3.44 1.54 -5.80
N PRO A 55 -3.71 0.74 -6.84
CA PRO A 55 -3.36 -0.68 -6.83
C PRO A 55 -1.83 -0.83 -6.81
N PHE A 56 -1.34 -1.75 -5.98
CA PHE A 56 0.09 -2.07 -5.93
C PHE A 56 0.42 -3.22 -6.87
N SER A 57 1.49 -3.07 -7.64
CA SER A 57 2.03 -4.13 -8.50
C SER A 57 3.48 -4.42 -8.12
N LEU A 58 3.78 -5.69 -7.83
CA LEU A 58 5.17 -6.18 -7.70
C LEU A 58 5.85 -6.36 -9.06
N LYS A 59 5.11 -6.25 -10.17
CA LYS A 59 5.75 -6.24 -11.48
C LYS A 59 6.56 -4.94 -11.59
N PRO A 60 7.85 -5.00 -11.95
CA PRO A 60 8.56 -3.78 -12.31
C PRO A 60 7.75 -3.03 -13.37
N PRO A 61 7.75 -1.68 -13.38
CA PRO A 61 7.20 -0.94 -14.51
C PRO A 61 7.82 -1.56 -15.76
N GLY A 62 6.98 -1.96 -16.72
CA GLY A 62 7.42 -2.69 -17.88
C GLY A 62 8.64 -2.01 -18.49
N SER A 63 9.62 -2.82 -18.90
CA SER A 63 10.59 -2.40 -19.91
C SER A 63 9.81 -2.17 -21.21
N GLU A 64 9.04 -1.10 -21.27
CA GLU A 64 8.41 -0.58 -22.48
C GLU A 64 9.31 0.56 -22.97
N ASP A 65 10.08 0.21 -24.01
CA ASP A 65 10.93 1.03 -24.88
C ASP A 65 12.08 1.84 -24.25
N GLN A 66 13.30 1.31 -24.40
CA GLN A 66 14.53 2.11 -24.58
C GLN A 66 15.16 1.76 -25.92
#